data_AF-A0A9W9KMR5-F1
#
_entry.id   AF-A0A9W9KMR5-F1
#
_cell.length_a   1.000
_cell.length_b   1.000
_cell.length_c   1.000
_cell.angle_alpha   90.00
_cell.angle_beta   90.00
_cell.angle_gamma   90.00
#
_symmetry.space_group_name_H-M   'P 1'
#
loop_
_entity.id
_entity.type
_entity.pdbx_description
1 polymer ?
#
loop_
_entity_poly.entity_id
_entity_poly.type
_entity_poly.pdbx_seq_one_letter_code
_entity_poly.pdbx_strand_id
1 'polypeptide(L)'
;MAFPLPRGITPSEIAFLAEMEMVTVVPRQRLEGLELLGGPVEPLVPPRPSTPREYYPPAWLHPDPLSLILEVESQHQDYKNAFSPPLPLPGQPSIRDNGLAPKARPQYTPDGDRYFPSPPFLPQNTAQMTISSRDPPALPFHWVEIGNMLLEAASDDLVEADQVRRLLKDLREIRLSKMRAGVDALDAAAVGGGGVALTGVGAMEVGEERGFLSGVVDNLRKIGASKEQARREQMAEQRANGGYNGTQDEEEEEDYMEF
;
A
#
# COMPACT_ATOMS: atom_id res chain seq x y z
N MET A 1 2.62 -37.31 -2.71
CA MET A 1 2.36 -36.23 -3.69
C MET A 1 2.14 -34.96 -2.89
N ALA A 2 2.98 -33.94 -3.08
CA ALA A 2 2.75 -32.64 -2.44
C ALA A 2 1.57 -31.97 -3.14
N PHE A 3 0.56 -31.55 -2.38
CA PHE A 3 -0.53 -30.72 -2.90
C PHE A 3 0.06 -29.40 -3.43
N PRO A 4 -0.43 -28.86 -4.56
CA PRO A 4 0.01 -27.56 -5.03
C PRO A 4 -0.37 -26.52 -3.97
N LEU A 5 0.63 -25.80 -3.44
CA LEU A 5 0.41 -24.71 -2.50
C LEU A 5 -0.48 -23.64 -3.16
N PRO A 6 -1.36 -22.97 -2.39
CA PRO A 6 -2.15 -21.86 -2.89
C PRO A 6 -1.23 -20.78 -3.47
N ARG A 7 -1.67 -20.14 -4.56
CA ARG A 7 -0.88 -19.09 -5.20
C ARG A 7 -0.96 -17.80 -4.39
N GLY A 8 0.19 -17.36 -3.87
CA GLY A 8 0.31 -16.11 -3.13
C GLY A 8 0.60 -16.34 -1.65
N ILE A 9 0.75 -15.25 -0.92
CA ILE A 9 0.99 -15.27 0.51
C ILE A 9 -0.33 -15.50 1.26
N THR A 10 -0.33 -16.39 2.24
CA THR A 10 -1.49 -16.73 3.06
C THR A 10 -1.64 -15.74 4.23
N PRO A 11 -2.84 -15.58 4.81
CA PRO A 11 -3.03 -14.71 5.99
C PRO A 11 -2.09 -15.04 7.15
N SER A 12 -1.80 -16.33 7.37
CA SER A 12 -0.86 -16.77 8.41
C SER A 12 0.59 -16.40 8.10
N GLU A 13 1.01 -16.47 6.84
CA GLU A 13 2.33 -16.01 6.42
C GLU A 13 2.45 -14.48 6.52
N ILE A 14 1.38 -13.73 6.22
CA ILE A 14 1.36 -12.27 6.41
C ILE A 14 1.48 -11.93 7.90
N ALA A 15 0.73 -12.61 8.77
CA ALA A 15 0.85 -12.42 10.22
C ALA A 15 2.28 -12.71 10.70
N PHE A 16 2.89 -13.80 10.21
CA PHE A 16 4.29 -14.13 10.49
C PHE A 16 5.26 -13.04 10.02
N LEU A 17 5.05 -12.44 8.84
CA LEU A 17 5.87 -11.31 8.39
C LEU A 17 5.64 -10.05 9.23
N ALA A 18 4.41 -9.82 9.71
CA ALA A 18 4.07 -8.69 10.55
C ALA A 18 4.75 -8.78 11.94
N GLU A 19 5.05 -9.99 12.44
CA GLU A 19 5.81 -10.17 13.70
C GLU A 19 7.23 -9.56 13.64
N MET A 20 7.76 -9.29 12.44
CA MET A 20 9.05 -8.62 12.26
C MET A 20 8.95 -7.09 12.46
N GLU A 21 7.76 -6.54 12.63
CA GLU A 21 7.58 -5.10 12.87
C GLU A 21 7.94 -4.69 14.29
N MET A 22 8.65 -3.57 14.40
CA MET A 22 9.12 -3.06 15.69
C MET A 22 8.01 -2.32 16.44
N VAL A 23 7.81 -2.69 17.72
CA VAL A 23 6.91 -2.03 18.67
C VAL A 23 7.68 -1.48 19.87
N THR A 24 7.07 -0.56 20.63
CA THR A 24 7.69 0.03 21.82
C THR A 24 7.15 -0.61 23.10
N VAL A 25 8.05 -1.27 23.84
CA VAL A 25 7.75 -1.95 25.10
C VAL A 25 8.39 -1.24 26.29
N VAL A 26 7.79 -1.40 27.47
CA VAL A 26 8.30 -0.89 28.73
C VAL A 26 8.74 -2.06 29.61
N PRO A 27 10.06 -2.31 29.74
CA PRO A 27 10.55 -3.43 30.53
C PRO A 27 10.24 -3.23 32.03
N ARG A 28 9.72 -4.26 32.69
CA ARG A 28 9.51 -4.27 34.16
C ARG A 28 10.73 -4.75 34.94
N GLN A 29 11.62 -5.47 34.27
CA GLN A 29 12.87 -5.98 34.83
C GLN A 29 14.03 -5.57 33.94
N ARG A 30 15.21 -5.43 34.55
CA ARG A 30 16.43 -5.19 33.79
C ARG A 30 16.76 -6.45 33.01
N LEU A 31 16.86 -6.33 31.69
CA LEU A 31 17.29 -7.40 30.79
C LEU A 31 18.63 -7.02 30.20
N GLU A 32 19.57 -7.96 30.19
CA GLU A 32 20.85 -7.77 29.52
C GLU A 32 20.65 -7.77 28.00
N GLY A 33 21.58 -7.13 27.29
CA GLY A 33 21.56 -7.12 25.83
C GLY A 33 21.74 -8.53 25.29
N LEU A 34 21.09 -8.81 24.16
CA LEU A 34 21.10 -10.13 23.52
C LEU A 34 21.70 -10.03 22.12
N GLU A 35 22.65 -10.90 21.80
CA GLU A 35 23.19 -11.07 20.46
C GLU A 35 22.28 -12.02 19.67
N LEU A 36 21.34 -11.45 18.90
CA LEU A 36 20.45 -12.24 18.05
C LEU A 36 21.05 -12.41 16.65
N LEU A 37 20.57 -13.42 15.90
CA LEU A 37 20.94 -13.60 14.50
C LEU A 37 20.59 -12.39 13.63
N GLY A 38 19.53 -11.66 14.00
CA GLY A 38 19.09 -10.42 13.34
C GLY A 38 19.85 -9.17 13.77
N GLY A 39 20.83 -9.28 14.67
CA GLY A 39 21.60 -8.17 15.23
C GLY A 39 21.48 -8.06 16.76
N PRO A 40 22.33 -7.26 17.40
CA PRO A 40 22.31 -7.07 18.84
C PRO A 40 21.07 -6.26 19.27
N VAL A 41 20.45 -6.68 20.37
CA VAL A 41 19.43 -5.91 21.08
C VAL A 41 20.07 -5.24 22.29
N GLU A 42 19.88 -3.93 22.43
CA GLU A 42 20.42 -3.17 23.56
C GLU A 42 19.82 -3.63 24.91
N PRO A 43 20.56 -3.52 26.03
CA PRO A 43 20.02 -3.84 27.35
C PRO A 43 18.78 -3.01 27.68
N LEU A 44 17.71 -3.68 28.13
CA LEU A 44 16.46 -3.03 28.49
C LEU A 44 16.45 -2.68 29.97
N VAL A 45 16.31 -1.39 30.28
CA VAL A 45 16.33 -0.88 31.66
C VAL A 45 14.93 -0.35 32.02
N PRO A 46 14.32 -0.84 33.12
CA PRO A 46 13.03 -0.36 33.57
C PRO A 46 13.03 1.15 33.83
N PRO A 47 11.98 1.87 33.41
CA PRO A 47 11.81 3.25 33.82
C PRO A 47 11.56 3.34 35.33
N ARG A 48 11.67 4.55 35.88
CA ARG A 48 11.39 4.82 37.30
C ARG A 48 9.96 4.35 37.66
N PRO A 49 9.71 3.94 38.92
CA PRO A 49 8.46 3.33 39.34
C PRO A 49 7.29 4.33 39.31
N SER A 50 6.70 4.52 38.14
CA SER A 50 5.47 5.33 37.97
C SER A 50 4.69 5.04 36.69
N THR A 51 5.19 4.25 35.74
CA THR A 51 4.44 3.91 34.52
C THR A 51 3.70 2.59 34.72
N PRO A 52 2.36 2.59 34.82
CA PRO A 52 1.58 1.35 34.99
C PRO A 52 1.56 0.50 33.72
N ARG A 53 1.86 1.10 32.55
CA ARG A 53 1.73 0.46 31.23
C ARG A 53 2.96 -0.37 30.86
N GLU A 54 2.72 -1.54 30.27
CA GLU A 54 3.75 -2.45 29.77
C GLU A 54 4.06 -2.18 28.29
N TYR A 55 3.10 -1.62 27.56
CA TYR A 55 3.21 -1.25 26.15
C TYR A 55 2.91 0.24 25.93
N TYR A 56 3.68 0.86 25.04
CA TYR A 56 3.30 2.15 24.47
C TYR A 56 2.71 1.90 23.08
N PRO A 57 1.39 2.07 22.91
CA PRO A 57 0.76 1.78 21.63
C PRO A 57 1.23 2.77 20.55
N PRO A 58 1.28 2.33 19.28
CA PRO A 58 1.59 3.23 18.19
C PRO A 58 0.50 4.29 18.05
N ALA A 59 0.90 5.49 17.62
CA ALA A 59 0.01 6.66 17.60
C ALA A 59 -1.25 6.48 16.74
N TRP A 60 -1.19 5.65 15.69
CA TRP A 60 -2.33 5.38 14.83
C TRP A 60 -3.38 4.47 15.49
N LEU A 61 -3.00 3.65 16.47
CA LEU A 61 -3.88 2.69 17.16
C LEU A 61 -4.59 3.37 18.35
N HIS A 62 -5.34 4.42 18.04
CA HIS A 62 -6.12 5.20 19.00
C HIS A 62 -7.47 5.57 18.37
N PRO A 63 -8.55 5.74 19.16
CA PRO A 63 -9.86 6.10 18.62
C PRO A 63 -9.86 7.33 17.70
N ASP A 64 -9.23 8.45 18.10
CA ASP A 64 -9.27 9.67 17.29
C ASP A 64 -8.61 9.51 15.91
N PRO A 65 -7.36 9.04 15.79
CA PRO A 65 -6.75 8.77 14.49
C PRO A 65 -7.55 7.80 13.62
N LEU A 66 -8.04 6.69 14.19
CA LEU A 66 -8.81 5.71 13.43
C LEU A 66 -10.15 6.28 12.95
N SER A 67 -10.80 7.10 13.77
CA SER A 67 -12.05 7.78 13.39
C SER A 67 -11.83 8.78 12.27
N LEU A 68 -10.73 9.56 12.33
CA LEU A 68 -10.35 10.48 11.26
C LEU A 68 -10.04 9.75 9.95
N ILE A 69 -9.29 8.64 10.02
CA ILE A 69 -9.00 7.82 8.84
C ILE A 69 -10.31 7.26 8.27
N LEU A 70 -11.21 6.76 9.12
CA LEU A 70 -12.51 6.23 8.71
C LEU A 70 -13.38 7.29 8.03
N GLU A 71 -13.39 8.52 8.53
CA GLU A 71 -14.07 9.64 7.90
C GLU A 71 -13.49 9.96 6.53
N VAL A 72 -12.15 10.02 6.42
CA VAL A 72 -11.46 10.19 5.13
C VAL A 72 -11.84 9.09 4.15
N GLU A 73 -11.92 7.85 4.60
CA GLU A 73 -12.26 6.72 3.74
C GLU A 73 -13.74 6.67 3.33
N SER A 74 -14.65 7.19 4.14
CA SER A 74 -16.09 7.08 3.90
C SER A 74 -16.73 8.33 3.27
N GLN A 75 -16.32 9.53 3.68
CA GLN A 75 -17.02 10.77 3.38
C GLN A 75 -16.29 11.67 2.38
N HIS A 76 -14.97 11.51 2.24
CA HIS A 76 -14.17 12.44 1.46
C HIS A 76 -14.20 12.10 -0.04
N GLN A 77 -14.68 13.05 -0.86
CA GLN A 77 -14.91 12.84 -2.30
C GLN A 77 -13.64 12.42 -3.04
N ASP A 78 -12.48 12.98 -2.67
CA ASP A 78 -11.18 12.67 -3.30
C ASP A 78 -10.75 11.22 -3.04
N TYR A 79 -11.23 10.61 -1.96
CA TYR A 79 -10.93 9.22 -1.60
C TYR A 79 -12.09 8.27 -1.93
N LYS A 80 -13.08 8.69 -2.71
CA LYS A 80 -14.18 7.80 -3.12
C LYS A 80 -13.67 6.52 -3.80
N ASN A 81 -12.64 6.66 -4.65
CA ASN A 81 -12.01 5.57 -5.41
C ASN A 81 -10.51 5.38 -5.08
N ALA A 82 -10.05 5.93 -3.94
CA ALA A 82 -8.68 5.82 -3.49
C ALA A 82 -8.63 5.48 -2.00
N PHE A 83 -7.52 4.91 -1.56
CA PHE A 83 -7.27 4.64 -0.15
C PHE A 83 -6.65 5.85 0.52
N SER A 84 -6.87 5.97 1.82
CA SER A 84 -6.14 6.90 2.68
C SER A 84 -4.63 6.75 2.48
N PRO A 85 -3.88 7.87 2.49
CA PRO A 85 -2.48 7.86 2.13
C PRO A 85 -1.64 7.10 3.17
N PRO A 86 -0.64 6.31 2.75
CA PRO A 86 0.24 5.60 3.68
C PRO A 86 1.24 6.54 4.36
N LEU A 87 1.90 6.04 5.40
CA LEU A 87 3.07 6.72 5.96
C LEU A 87 4.14 6.92 4.87
N PRO A 88 4.71 8.13 4.73
CA PRO A 88 5.73 8.39 3.74
C PRO A 88 6.99 7.56 4.02
N LEU A 89 7.56 6.97 2.97
CA LEU A 89 8.82 6.24 3.07
C LEU A 89 9.98 7.22 3.34
N PRO A 90 11.10 6.75 3.92
CA PRO A 90 12.29 7.58 4.09
C PRO A 90 12.72 8.30 2.80
N GLY A 91 12.65 9.63 2.82
CA GLY A 91 12.99 10.49 1.68
C GLY A 91 11.84 10.82 0.72
N GLN A 92 10.64 10.30 0.98
CA GLN A 92 9.44 10.82 0.35
C GLN A 92 8.99 12.11 1.04
N PRO A 93 8.56 13.13 0.27
CA PRO A 93 7.95 14.34 0.81
C PRO A 93 6.66 14.00 1.56
N SER A 94 6.32 14.81 2.55
CA SER A 94 4.97 14.78 3.12
C SER A 94 3.94 15.19 2.06
N ILE A 95 2.68 14.80 2.25
CA ILE A 95 1.53 15.29 1.47
C ILE A 95 1.49 16.83 1.45
N ARG A 96 1.96 17.49 2.52
CA ARG A 96 1.98 18.96 2.62
C ARG A 96 3.15 19.62 1.89
N ASP A 97 4.13 18.84 1.43
CA ASP A 97 5.33 19.36 0.78
C ASP A 97 5.11 19.49 -0.73
N ASN A 98 4.60 20.65 -1.14
CA ASN A 98 4.35 20.95 -2.55
C ASN A 98 5.66 21.08 -3.35
N GLY A 99 5.73 20.39 -4.49
CA GLY A 99 6.78 20.59 -5.50
C GLY A 99 8.12 19.87 -5.21
N LEU A 100 8.21 19.09 -4.14
CA LEU A 100 9.38 18.23 -3.89
C LEU A 100 9.22 16.89 -4.60
N ALA A 101 10.22 16.52 -5.41
CA ALA A 101 10.25 15.20 -6.01
C ALA A 101 10.63 14.15 -4.94
N PRO A 102 9.93 12.99 -4.88
CA PRO A 102 10.30 11.89 -3.99
C PRO A 102 11.71 11.40 -4.32
N LYS A 103 12.59 11.39 -3.32
CA LYS A 103 13.95 10.85 -3.43
C LYS A 103 14.12 9.72 -2.45
N ALA A 104 13.95 8.49 -2.93
CA ALA A 104 14.11 7.30 -2.13
C ALA A 104 15.51 7.29 -1.47
N ARG A 105 15.55 7.27 -0.14
CA ARG A 105 16.80 7.22 0.62
C ARG A 105 17.20 5.75 0.82
N PRO A 106 18.30 5.29 0.20
CA PRO A 106 18.76 3.94 0.44
C PRO A 106 19.34 3.79 1.84
N GLN A 107 19.24 2.58 2.37
CA GLN A 107 20.00 2.08 3.51
C GLN A 107 20.95 0.98 3.02
N TYR A 108 21.87 0.56 3.89
CA TYR A 108 22.88 -0.44 3.56
C TYR A 108 22.83 -1.57 4.58
N THR A 109 22.89 -2.81 4.10
CA THR A 109 23.01 -3.98 4.96
C THR A 109 24.38 -3.96 5.67
N PRO A 110 24.57 -4.76 6.73
CA PRO A 110 25.90 -4.94 7.33
C PRO A 110 26.97 -5.38 6.31
N ASP A 111 26.57 -6.13 5.27
CA ASP A 111 27.43 -6.57 4.17
C ASP A 111 27.75 -5.46 3.14
N GLY A 112 27.12 -4.29 3.28
CA GLY A 112 27.30 -3.13 2.40
C GLY A 112 26.35 -3.09 1.20
N ASP A 113 25.39 -4.01 1.10
CA ASP A 113 24.42 -4.05 0.01
C ASP A 113 23.37 -2.96 0.17
N ARG A 114 23.04 -2.29 -0.94
CA ARG A 114 22.05 -1.22 -0.97
C ARG A 114 20.63 -1.81 -0.94
N TYR A 115 19.80 -1.34 -0.03
CA TYR A 115 18.36 -1.61 -0.03
C TYR A 115 17.55 -0.33 0.18
N PHE A 116 16.27 -0.37 -0.16
CA PHE A 116 15.32 0.69 0.14
C PHE A 116 14.41 0.20 1.26
N PRO A 117 14.33 0.91 2.39
CA PRO A 117 13.58 0.44 3.53
C PRO A 117 12.08 0.43 3.20
N SER A 118 11.47 -0.73 3.38
CA SER A 118 10.04 -1.00 3.22
C SER A 118 9.56 -1.80 4.42
N PRO A 119 8.25 -1.87 4.70
CA PRO A 119 7.72 -2.79 5.70
C PRO A 119 8.18 -4.24 5.42
N PRO A 120 8.45 -5.05 6.46
CA PRO A 120 8.32 -4.75 7.90
C PRO A 120 9.50 -3.97 8.50
N PHE A 121 10.52 -3.63 7.72
CA PHE A 121 11.76 -3.01 8.20
C PHE A 121 11.66 -1.48 8.42
N LEU A 122 10.44 -0.96 8.58
CA LEU A 122 10.17 0.43 8.89
C LEU A 122 9.59 0.54 10.30
N PRO A 123 10.03 1.51 11.12
CA PRO A 123 9.47 1.73 12.45
C PRO A 123 8.11 2.45 12.37
N GLN A 124 7.12 1.83 11.72
CA GLN A 124 5.77 2.39 11.55
C GLN A 124 4.90 2.16 12.80
N ASN A 125 5.25 1.17 13.62
CA ASN A 125 4.51 0.75 14.81
C ASN A 125 5.20 1.08 16.14
N THR A 126 6.21 1.95 16.11
CA THR A 126 6.85 2.45 17.32
C THR A 126 6.08 3.61 17.93
N ALA A 127 6.08 3.71 19.25
CA ALA A 127 5.48 4.84 19.96
C ALA A 127 6.20 6.14 19.57
N GLN A 128 5.48 7.04 18.93
CA GLN A 128 5.99 8.37 18.62
C GLN A 128 5.71 9.27 19.81
N MET A 129 6.78 9.69 20.51
CA MET A 129 6.67 10.63 21.65
C MET A 129 6.08 11.99 21.26
N THR A 130 6.14 12.33 19.99
CA THR A 130 5.49 13.51 19.42
C THR A 130 4.74 13.08 18.18
N ILE A 131 3.41 13.11 18.21
CA ILE A 131 2.60 13.12 16.99
C ILE A 131 3.04 14.37 16.25
N SER A 132 3.77 14.22 15.15
CA SER A 132 4.09 15.36 14.32
C SER A 132 2.78 15.86 13.73
N SER A 133 2.22 16.94 14.28
CA SER A 133 0.96 17.56 13.84
C SER A 133 0.99 18.05 12.38
N ARG A 134 2.15 17.89 11.74
CA ARG A 134 2.38 18.19 10.34
C ARG A 134 1.68 17.20 9.42
N ASP A 135 1.58 15.93 9.75
CA ASP A 135 1.07 14.91 8.83
C ASP A 135 -0.25 14.33 9.32
N PRO A 136 -1.21 14.04 8.42
CA PRO A 136 -2.43 13.36 8.80
C PRO A 136 -2.12 11.96 9.33
N PRO A 137 -2.96 11.42 10.23
CA PRO A 137 -2.81 10.05 10.68
C PRO A 137 -2.93 9.09 9.48
N ALA A 138 -2.09 8.05 9.46
CA ALA A 138 -2.01 7.09 8.38
C ALA A 138 -1.89 5.68 8.94
N LEU A 139 -2.41 4.71 8.17
CA LEU A 139 -2.30 3.28 8.51
C LEU A 139 -0.94 2.74 8.07
N PRO A 140 -0.22 1.99 8.93
CA PRO A 140 0.92 1.18 8.52
C PRO A 140 0.53 0.06 7.56
N PHE A 141 1.52 -0.56 6.93
CA PHE A 141 1.26 -1.63 5.96
C PHE A 141 0.64 -2.88 6.60
N HIS A 142 1.08 -3.29 7.79
CA HIS A 142 0.50 -4.43 8.54
C HIS A 142 -0.48 -3.99 9.65
N TRP A 143 -1.31 -2.97 9.39
CA TRP A 143 -2.20 -2.40 10.41
C TRP A 143 -3.23 -3.40 10.94
N VAL A 144 -3.69 -4.37 10.14
CA VAL A 144 -4.68 -5.36 10.57
C VAL A 144 -4.03 -6.36 11.53
N GLU A 145 -2.86 -6.85 11.17
CA GLU A 145 -2.11 -7.85 11.92
C GLU A 145 -1.65 -7.28 13.26
N ILE A 146 -0.99 -6.12 13.23
CA ILE A 146 -0.46 -5.46 14.42
C ILE A 146 -1.59 -4.98 15.32
N GLY A 147 -2.65 -4.41 14.75
CA GLY A 147 -3.83 -3.99 15.53
C GLY A 147 -4.44 -5.17 16.29
N ASN A 148 -4.65 -6.31 15.63
CA ASN A 148 -5.21 -7.50 16.27
C ASN A 148 -4.27 -8.09 17.34
N MET A 149 -2.98 -8.23 17.04
CA MET A 149 -1.98 -8.76 17.98
C MET A 149 -1.90 -7.91 19.25
N LEU A 150 -1.81 -6.58 19.11
CA LEU A 150 -1.74 -5.67 20.27
C LEU A 150 -3.05 -5.63 21.06
N LEU A 151 -4.20 -5.68 20.39
CA LEU A 151 -5.48 -5.77 21.07
C LEU A 151 -5.66 -7.12 21.80
N GLU A 152 -5.07 -8.21 21.33
CA GLU A 152 -5.13 -9.50 22.01
C GLU A 152 -4.20 -9.53 23.23
N ALA A 153 -2.96 -9.06 23.08
CA ALA A 153 -1.93 -9.18 24.11
C ALA A 153 -1.91 -8.04 25.13
N ALA A 154 -2.32 -6.82 24.73
CA ALA A 154 -2.09 -5.58 25.48
C ALA A 154 -3.30 -4.63 25.47
N SER A 155 -4.52 -5.18 25.48
CA SER A 155 -5.75 -4.36 25.46
C SER A 155 -5.92 -3.41 26.64
N ASP A 156 -5.36 -3.75 27.80
CA ASP A 156 -5.36 -2.94 29.02
C ASP A 156 -4.48 -1.68 28.90
N ASP A 157 -3.49 -1.70 28.01
CA ASP A 157 -2.62 -0.56 27.71
C ASP A 157 -3.19 0.37 26.63
N LEU A 158 -4.31 -0.01 25.99
CA LEU A 158 -4.98 0.74 24.93
C LEU A 158 -6.10 1.63 25.48
N VAL A 159 -6.26 2.80 24.87
CA VAL A 159 -7.39 3.70 25.16
C VAL A 159 -8.62 3.17 24.43
N GLU A 160 -9.68 2.87 25.19
CA GLU A 160 -10.97 2.39 24.66
C GLU A 160 -10.83 1.21 23.67
N ALA A 161 -10.15 0.14 24.10
CA ALA A 161 -9.83 -1.01 23.25
C ALA A 161 -11.04 -1.59 22.46
N ASP A 162 -12.24 -1.59 23.06
CA ASP A 162 -13.46 -2.04 22.38
C ASP A 162 -13.88 -1.12 21.22
N GLN A 163 -13.68 0.20 21.37
CA GLN A 163 -13.91 1.16 20.30
C GLN A 163 -12.88 0.98 19.19
N VAL A 164 -11.60 0.78 19.54
CA VAL A 164 -10.54 0.48 18.58
C VAL A 164 -10.89 -0.77 17.78
N ARG A 165 -11.34 -1.87 18.41
CA ARG A 165 -11.80 -3.09 17.71
C ARG A 165 -12.93 -2.81 16.71
N ARG A 166 -13.90 -1.97 17.08
CA ARG A 166 -15.00 -1.58 16.18
C ARG A 166 -14.47 -0.79 14.98
N LEU A 167 -13.68 0.25 15.22
CA LEU A 167 -13.11 1.10 14.18
C LEU A 167 -12.23 0.32 13.19
N LEU A 168 -11.40 -0.61 13.66
CA LEU A 168 -10.60 -1.47 12.78
C LEU A 168 -11.46 -2.37 11.89
N LYS A 169 -12.57 -2.89 12.42
CA LYS A 169 -13.53 -3.69 11.62
C LYS A 169 -14.23 -2.84 10.56
N ASP A 170 -14.71 -1.66 10.94
CA ASP A 170 -15.38 -0.73 10.03
C ASP A 170 -14.43 -0.27 8.91
N LEU A 171 -13.18 0.05 9.25
CA LEU A 171 -12.12 0.37 8.28
C LEU A 171 -11.87 -0.78 7.30
N ARG A 172 -11.73 -2.01 7.81
CA ARG A 172 -11.52 -3.19 6.96
C ARG A 172 -12.68 -3.40 6.00
N GLU A 173 -13.92 -3.23 6.47
CA GLU A 173 -15.12 -3.41 5.64
C GLU A 173 -15.18 -2.38 4.51
N ILE A 174 -14.98 -1.09 4.82
CA ILE A 174 -14.98 -0.02 3.81
C ILE A 174 -13.85 -0.23 2.80
N ARG A 175 -12.64 -0.56 3.27
CA ARG A 175 -11.48 -0.72 2.39
C ARG A 175 -11.58 -1.98 1.53
N LEU A 176 -12.16 -3.06 2.04
CA LEU A 176 -12.50 -4.26 1.26
C LEU A 176 -13.53 -3.94 0.17
N SER A 177 -14.55 -3.14 0.49
CA SER A 177 -15.54 -2.67 -0.48
C SER A 177 -14.88 -1.85 -1.60
N LYS A 178 -13.95 -0.94 -1.24
CA LYS A 178 -13.16 -0.17 -2.22
C LYS A 178 -12.27 -1.05 -3.09
N MET A 179 -11.59 -2.05 -2.51
CA MET A 179 -10.77 -3.00 -3.27
C MET A 179 -11.58 -3.70 -4.36
N ARG A 180 -12.83 -4.09 -4.05
CA ARG A 180 -13.74 -4.71 -5.02
C ARG A 180 -14.24 -3.74 -6.07
N ALA A 181 -14.60 -2.52 -5.69
CA ALA A 181 -14.98 -1.47 -6.65
C ALA A 181 -13.82 -1.08 -7.57
N GLY A 182 -12.57 -1.18 -7.09
CA GLY A 182 -11.36 -0.95 -7.86
C GLY A 182 -11.17 -1.89 -9.06
N VAL A 183 -11.92 -3.00 -9.14
CA VAL A 183 -11.93 -3.90 -10.30
C VAL A 183 -12.37 -3.20 -11.57
N ASP A 184 -13.32 -2.27 -11.49
CA ASP A 184 -13.78 -1.51 -12.65
C ASP A 184 -12.65 -0.64 -13.25
N ALA A 185 -11.77 -0.12 -12.40
CA ALA A 185 -10.58 0.61 -12.83
C ALA A 185 -9.55 -0.30 -13.53
N LEU A 186 -9.50 -1.59 -13.18
CA LEU A 186 -8.63 -2.57 -13.84
C LEU A 186 -9.09 -2.88 -15.26
N ASP A 187 -10.41 -2.90 -15.53
CA ASP A 187 -10.93 -3.08 -16.89
C ASP A 187 -10.51 -1.93 -17.82
N ALA A 188 -10.69 -0.69 -17.36
CA ALA A 188 -10.23 0.49 -18.09
C ALA A 188 -8.71 0.46 -18.34
N ALA A 189 -7.93 0.07 -17.33
CA ALA A 189 -6.47 -0.03 -17.44
C ALA A 189 -6.02 -1.14 -18.42
N ALA A 190 -6.71 -2.28 -18.45
CA ALA A 190 -6.38 -3.42 -19.30
C ALA A 190 -6.53 -3.13 -20.79
N VAL A 191 -7.51 -2.29 -21.17
CA VAL A 191 -7.74 -1.87 -22.56
C VAL A 191 -6.76 -0.77 -22.99
N GLY A 192 -6.40 0.13 -22.08
CA GLY A 192 -5.53 1.28 -22.37
C GLY A 192 -4.02 1.05 -22.17
N GLY A 193 -3.60 -0.12 -21.67
CA GLY A 193 -2.20 -0.40 -21.33
C GLY A 193 -1.69 0.33 -20.09
N GLY A 194 -2.60 0.68 -19.17
CA GLY A 194 -2.30 1.38 -17.92
C GLY A 194 -2.08 0.46 -16.72
N GLY A 195 -1.63 1.03 -15.61
CA GLY A 195 -1.54 0.36 -14.30
C GLY A 195 -2.46 1.02 -13.28
N VAL A 196 -2.87 0.25 -12.25
CA VAL A 196 -3.64 0.78 -11.11
C VAL A 196 -2.70 0.93 -9.92
N ALA A 197 -2.66 2.13 -9.34
CA ALA A 197 -1.88 2.38 -8.14
C ALA A 197 -2.61 1.83 -6.90
N LEU A 198 -1.96 0.94 -6.17
CA LEU A 198 -2.45 0.40 -4.89
C LEU A 198 -1.80 1.11 -3.70
N THR A 199 -1.66 2.43 -3.80
CA THR A 199 -1.05 3.25 -2.76
C THR A 199 -1.95 3.24 -1.53
N GLY A 200 -1.37 2.97 -0.36
CA GLY A 200 -2.11 2.94 0.91
C GLY A 200 -2.78 1.61 1.24
N VAL A 201 -2.74 0.61 0.36
CA VAL A 201 -3.30 -0.73 0.62
C VAL A 201 -2.39 -1.50 1.58
N GLY A 202 -2.99 -2.17 2.56
CA GLY A 202 -2.29 -2.97 3.59
C GLY A 202 -1.99 -4.41 3.14
N ALA A 203 -1.14 -5.09 3.91
CA ALA A 203 -0.68 -6.43 3.61
C ALA A 203 -1.82 -7.46 3.56
N MET A 204 -2.69 -7.50 4.59
CA MET A 204 -3.86 -8.40 4.61
C MET A 204 -4.77 -8.19 3.40
N GLU A 205 -5.01 -6.92 3.05
CA GLU A 205 -5.91 -6.55 1.95
C GLU A 205 -5.36 -7.04 0.61
N VAL A 206 -4.05 -6.89 0.38
CA VAL A 206 -3.38 -7.48 -0.78
C VAL A 206 -3.45 -9.01 -0.72
N GLY A 207 -3.16 -9.62 0.42
CA GLY A 207 -3.15 -11.06 0.60
C GLY A 207 -4.47 -11.73 0.24
N GLU A 208 -5.57 -11.19 0.76
CA GLU A 208 -6.91 -11.74 0.57
C GLU A 208 -7.43 -11.55 -0.86
N GLU A 209 -7.21 -10.38 -1.47
CA GLU A 209 -7.79 -10.05 -2.78
C GLU A 209 -6.87 -10.39 -3.96
N ARG A 210 -5.56 -10.60 -3.75
CA ARG A 210 -4.58 -10.86 -4.82
C ARG A 210 -4.98 -12.02 -5.72
N GLY A 211 -5.44 -13.14 -5.13
CA GLY A 211 -5.80 -14.33 -5.89
C GLY A 211 -6.92 -14.06 -6.89
N PHE A 212 -7.94 -13.33 -6.44
CA PHE A 212 -9.06 -12.91 -7.26
C PHE A 212 -8.64 -11.87 -8.30
N LEU A 213 -8.02 -10.77 -7.87
CA LEU A 213 -7.64 -9.65 -8.75
C LEU A 213 -6.66 -10.09 -9.85
N SER A 214 -5.66 -10.90 -9.52
CA SER A 214 -4.70 -11.40 -10.53
C SER A 214 -5.41 -12.25 -11.58
N GLY A 215 -6.37 -13.09 -11.16
CA GLY A 215 -7.17 -13.89 -12.08
C GLY A 215 -8.03 -13.04 -13.02
N VAL A 216 -8.67 -11.99 -12.50
CA VAL A 216 -9.46 -11.04 -13.30
C VAL A 216 -8.56 -10.31 -14.31
N VAL A 217 -7.44 -9.73 -13.86
CA VAL A 217 -6.51 -8.98 -14.70
C VAL A 217 -5.91 -9.86 -15.80
N ASP A 218 -5.51 -11.10 -15.49
CA ASP A 218 -4.99 -12.03 -16.48
C ASP A 218 -6.03 -12.34 -17.58
N ASN A 219 -7.30 -12.47 -17.22
CA ASN A 219 -8.38 -12.72 -18.18
C ASN A 219 -8.70 -11.47 -19.00
N LEU A 220 -8.78 -10.30 -18.37
CA LEU A 220 -8.96 -9.02 -19.06
C LEU A 220 -7.83 -8.76 -20.05
N ARG A 221 -6.58 -9.06 -19.67
CA ARG A 221 -5.42 -8.95 -20.56
C ARG A 221 -5.51 -9.88 -21.76
N LYS A 222 -5.94 -11.13 -21.58
CA LYS A 222 -6.14 -12.08 -22.70
C LYS A 222 -7.23 -11.59 -23.66
N ILE A 223 -8.35 -11.09 -23.13
CA ILE A 223 -9.46 -10.55 -23.92
C ILE A 223 -9.02 -9.27 -24.64
N GLY A 224 -8.36 -8.35 -23.94
CA GLY A 224 -7.84 -7.10 -24.48
C GLY A 224 -6.83 -7.32 -25.60
N ALA A 225 -5.89 -8.25 -25.43
CA ALA A 225 -4.93 -8.62 -26.47
C ALA A 225 -5.62 -9.16 -27.74
N SER A 226 -6.63 -10.03 -27.57
CA SER A 226 -7.41 -10.54 -28.70
C SER A 226 -8.21 -9.44 -29.41
N LYS A 227 -8.82 -8.52 -28.67
CA LYS A 227 -9.57 -7.39 -29.23
C LYS A 227 -8.66 -6.42 -29.97
N GLU A 228 -7.50 -6.08 -29.41
CA GLU A 228 -6.54 -5.18 -30.05
C GLU A 228 -5.94 -5.81 -31.31
N GLN A 229 -5.66 -7.10 -31.29
CA GLN A 229 -5.21 -7.83 -32.48
C GLN A 229 -6.27 -7.78 -33.59
N ALA A 230 -7.53 -8.09 -33.28
CA ALA A 230 -8.63 -8.02 -34.24
C ALA A 230 -8.81 -6.59 -34.79
N ARG A 231 -8.69 -5.56 -33.93
CA ARG A 231 -8.75 -4.15 -34.35
C ARG A 231 -7.59 -3.80 -35.30
N ARG A 232 -6.38 -4.29 -35.01
CA ARG A 232 -5.20 -4.06 -35.84
C ARG A 232 -5.30 -4.78 -37.19
N GLU A 233 -5.82 -6.00 -37.22
CA GLU A 233 -6.11 -6.75 -38.43
C GLU A 233 -7.16 -6.03 -39.29
N GLN A 234 -8.26 -5.56 -38.70
CA GLN A 234 -9.27 -4.77 -39.40
C GLN A 234 -8.73 -3.45 -39.96
N MET A 235 -7.89 -2.73 -39.19
CA MET A 235 -7.24 -1.52 -39.70
C MET A 235 -6.25 -1.83 -40.84
N ALA A 236 -5.53 -2.94 -40.76
CA ALA A 236 -4.63 -3.38 -41.83
C ALA A 236 -5.42 -3.77 -43.09
N GLU A 237 -6.56 -4.46 -42.94
CA GLU A 237 -7.48 -4.80 -44.04
C GLU A 237 -8.12 -3.55 -44.66
N GLN A 238 -8.56 -2.58 -43.84
CA GLN A 238 -9.07 -1.30 -44.34
C GLN A 238 -8.00 -0.50 -45.09
N ARG A 239 -6.76 -0.52 -44.60
CA ARG A 239 -5.62 0.12 -45.28
C ARG A 239 -5.22 -0.61 -46.56
N ALA A 240 -5.36 -1.93 -46.60
CA ALA A 240 -5.13 -2.74 -47.79
C ALA A 240 -6.26 -2.57 -48.83
N ASN A 241 -7.51 -2.44 -48.39
CA ASN A 241 -8.69 -2.23 -49.25
C ASN A 241 -8.89 -0.77 -49.66
N GLY A 242 -8.31 0.20 -48.93
CA GLY A 242 -8.39 1.64 -49.22
C GLY A 242 -7.51 2.13 -50.37
N GLY A 243 -6.84 1.23 -51.11
CA GLY A 243 -5.97 1.55 -52.25
C GLY A 243 -6.69 1.96 -53.55
N TYR A 244 -8.00 2.19 -53.53
CA TYR A 244 -8.81 2.56 -54.70
C TYR A 244 -9.84 3.64 -54.38
N ASN A 245 -9.42 4.79 -53.86
CA ASN A 245 -10.12 6.05 -54.13
C ASN A 245 -9.19 7.25 -53.89
N GLY A 246 -8.38 7.60 -54.89
CA GLY A 246 -7.43 8.70 -54.76
C GLY A 246 -6.72 9.09 -56.05
N THR A 247 -7.40 9.01 -57.21
CA THR A 247 -6.89 9.56 -58.48
C THR A 247 -8.02 10.22 -59.27
N GLN A 248 -8.24 11.49 -58.94
CA GLN A 248 -8.72 12.61 -59.78
C GLN A 248 -8.95 13.75 -58.76
N ASP A 249 -8.10 14.76 -58.65
CA ASP A 249 -7.55 15.58 -59.72
C ASP A 249 -6.09 15.99 -59.44
N GLU A 250 -5.20 15.67 -60.37
CA GLU A 250 -3.98 16.44 -60.63
C GLU A 250 -4.29 17.42 -61.77
N GLU A 251 -3.73 18.63 -61.71
CA GLU A 251 -3.73 19.78 -62.66
C GLU A 251 -4.32 21.03 -61.95
N GLU A 252 -3.66 22.16 -61.68
CA GLU A 252 -2.40 22.85 -62.04
C GLU A 252 -2.21 23.87 -60.88
N GLU A 253 -1.02 24.26 -60.39
CA GLU A 253 -0.12 25.25 -61.00
C GLU A 253 1.15 25.33 -60.13
N GLU A 254 2.28 25.31 -60.82
CA GLU A 254 3.60 25.60 -60.29
C GLU A 254 3.76 27.08 -59.87
N ASP A 255 4.63 27.27 -58.87
CA ASP A 255 5.54 28.40 -58.68
C ASP A 255 4.98 29.77 -58.23
N TYR A 256 5.34 30.19 -57.02
CA TYR A 256 5.87 31.54 -56.76
C TYR A 256 6.80 31.53 -55.52
N MET A 257 8.08 31.63 -55.85
CA MET A 257 9.28 32.04 -55.09
C MET A 257 9.15 32.58 -53.65
N GLU A 258 10.00 32.00 -52.79
CA GLU A 258 10.96 32.63 -51.85
C GLU A 258 10.79 34.14 -51.52
N PHE A 259 10.63 34.45 -50.23
CA PHE A 259 11.58 35.21 -49.38
C PHE A 259 11.18 35.14 -47.90
#